data_AF-A0A965C3K7-F1
#
_entry.id   AF-A0A965C3K7-F1
#
_cell.length_a   1.000
_cell.length_b   1.000
_cell.length_c   1.000
_cell.angle_alpha   90.00
_cell.angle_beta   90.00
_cell.angle_gamma   90.00
#
_symmetry.space_group_name_H-M   'P 1'
#
loop_
_entity.id
_entity.type
_entity.pdbx_description
1 polymer ?
#
loop_
_entity_poly.entity_id
_entity_poly.type
_entity_poly.pdbx_seq_one_letter_code
_entity_poly.pdbx_strand_id
1 'polypeptide(L)'
;MEVQGILSASDTYIETICIKTISAQPWLIELTIKTQLLTAKNPEEKRIKALCCIEQSGLIALRNAIDRFQSETKNFRGVDHEISKTRVADSPMN
;
A
#
# COMPACT_ATOMS: atom_id res chain seq x y z
N MET A 1 13.91 -15.28 -9.90
CA MET A 1 14.13 -13.88 -9.49
C MET A 1 13.09 -13.51 -8.44
N GLU A 2 13.46 -12.74 -7.41
CA GLU A 2 12.55 -12.26 -6.36
C GLU A 2 12.70 -10.74 -6.23
N VAL A 3 11.58 -10.03 -6.21
CA VAL A 3 11.49 -8.59 -6.00
C VAL A 3 10.66 -8.35 -4.74
N GLN A 4 11.06 -7.38 -3.92
CA GLN A 4 10.38 -7.06 -2.67
C GLN A 4 10.13 -5.56 -2.56
N GLY A 5 9.02 -5.19 -1.93
CA GLY A 5 8.66 -3.81 -1.63
C GLY A 5 8.01 -3.70 -0.26
N ILE A 6 8.25 -2.59 0.44
CA ILE A 6 7.58 -2.30 1.72
C ILE A 6 6.18 -1.76 1.41
N LEU A 7 5.15 -2.41 1.95
CA LEU A 7 3.76 -1.92 1.89
C LEU A 7 3.46 -0.94 3.02
N SER A 8 3.98 -1.23 4.22
CA SER A 8 3.80 -0.43 5.41
C SER A 8 4.98 -0.64 6.36
N ALA A 9 5.39 0.42 7.05
CA ALA A 9 6.38 0.37 8.10
C ALA A 9 5.93 1.23 9.28
N SER A 10 6.10 0.70 10.48
CA SER A 10 5.84 1.36 11.75
C SER A 10 6.88 0.95 12.78
N ASP A 11 6.81 1.52 13.97
CA ASP A 11 7.70 1.18 15.09
C ASP A 11 7.49 -0.27 15.59
N THR A 12 6.35 -0.88 15.28
CA THR A 12 5.99 -2.21 15.80
C THR A 12 6.08 -3.31 14.75
N TYR A 13 5.75 -3.01 13.49
CA TYR A 13 5.80 -4.00 12.42
C TYR A 13 6.13 -3.39 11.05
N ILE A 14 6.64 -4.26 10.17
CA ILE A 14 6.86 -3.98 8.76
C ILE A 14 6.06 -4.99 7.94
N GLU A 15 5.31 -4.52 6.95
CA GLU A 15 4.66 -5.35 5.95
C GLU A 15 5.39 -5.22 4.62
N THR A 16 5.70 -6.37 4.02
CA THR A 16 6.45 -6.47 2.77
C THR A 16 5.65 -7.29 1.76
N ILE A 17 5.55 -6.81 0.53
CA ILE A 17 5.11 -7.60 -0.63
C ILE A 17 6.34 -8.20 -1.31
N CYS A 18 6.29 -9.49 -1.60
CA CYS A 18 7.30 -10.23 -2.34
C CYS A 18 6.67 -10.78 -3.61
N ILE A 19 7.35 -10.61 -4.74
CA ILE A 19 6.95 -11.12 -6.05
C ILE A 19 8.07 -12.02 -6.53
N LYS A 20 7.75 -13.29 -6.77
CA LYS A 20 8.74 -14.32 -7.09
C LYS A 20 8.26 -15.19 -8.25
N THR A 21 9.16 -15.41 -9.21
CA THR A 21 8.94 -16.38 -10.29
C THR A 21 8.99 -17.80 -9.75
N ILE A 22 8.05 -18.66 -10.17
CA ILE A 22 8.03 -20.07 -9.78
C ILE A 22 8.80 -20.89 -10.83
N SER A 23 9.97 -21.42 -10.49
CA SER A 23 10.85 -22.09 -11.47
C SER A 23 10.19 -23.30 -12.13
N ALA A 24 9.37 -24.05 -11.40
CA ALA A 24 8.67 -25.22 -11.94
C ALA A 24 7.45 -24.85 -12.80
N GLN A 25 6.93 -23.61 -12.67
CA GLN A 25 5.72 -23.13 -13.33
C GLN A 25 5.96 -21.70 -13.82
N PRO A 26 6.76 -21.50 -14.89
CA PRO A 26 7.20 -20.17 -15.32
C PRO A 26 6.06 -19.23 -15.74
N TRP A 27 4.88 -19.76 -16.04
CA TRP A 27 3.67 -18.99 -16.35
C TRP A 27 2.97 -18.42 -15.10
N LEU A 28 3.35 -18.87 -13.91
CA LEU A 28 2.84 -18.39 -12.63
C LEU A 28 3.88 -17.57 -11.87
N ILE A 29 3.36 -16.56 -11.18
CA ILE A 29 4.09 -15.67 -10.29
C ILE A 29 3.50 -15.83 -8.88
N GLU A 30 4.36 -16.09 -7.91
CA GLU A 30 4.03 -16.08 -6.49
C GLU A 30 4.04 -14.64 -5.98
N LEU A 31 2.93 -14.23 -5.36
CA LEU A 31 2.78 -13.00 -4.62
C LEU A 31 2.56 -13.34 -3.16
N THR A 32 3.47 -12.87 -2.30
CA THR A 32 3.40 -13.11 -0.85
C THR A 32 3.41 -11.78 -0.12
N ILE A 33 2.52 -11.62 0.86
CA ILE A 33 2.60 -10.55 1.85
C ILE A 33 3.16 -11.16 3.13
N LYS A 34 4.25 -10.58 3.62
CA LYS A 34 4.94 -10.98 4.84
C LYS A 34 4.83 -9.87 5.88
N THR A 35 4.62 -10.24 7.14
CA THR A 35 4.66 -9.33 8.28
C THR A 35 5.85 -9.68 9.17
N GLN A 36 6.64 -8.67 9.51
CA GLN A 36 7.74 -8.73 10.47
C GLN A 36 7.32 -7.96 11.71
N LEU A 37 7.30 -8.61 12.88
CA LEU A 37 7.01 -7.95 14.15
C LEU A 37 8.33 -7.59 14.83
N LEU A 38 8.64 -6.30 14.90
CA LEU A 38 9.94 -5.80 15.39
C LEU A 38 10.14 -6.01 16.89
N THR A 39 9.04 -6.15 17.62
CA THR A 39 9.02 -6.41 19.07
C THR A 39 9.01 -7.90 19.43
N ALA A 40 9.03 -8.79 18.44
CA ALA A 40 9.07 -10.23 18.68
C ALA A 40 10.41 -10.66 19.30
N LYS A 41 10.41 -11.84 19.95
CA LYS A 41 11.65 -12.46 20.45
C LYS A 41 12.71 -12.63 19.35
N ASN A 42 12.27 -12.84 18.11
CA ASN A 42 13.13 -12.84 16.93
C ASN A 42 12.63 -11.78 15.94
N PRO A 43 13.16 -10.54 16.00
CA PRO A 43 12.72 -9.44 15.14
C PRO A 43 12.92 -9.68 13.64
N GLU A 44 13.85 -10.55 13.25
CA GLU A 44 14.11 -10.88 11.84
C GLU A 44 13.11 -11.88 11.24
N GLU A 45 12.28 -12.50 12.09
CA GLU A 45 11.29 -13.47 11.65
C GLU A 45 10.17 -12.79 10.84
N LYS A 46 9.96 -13.28 9.62
CA LYS A 46 8.87 -12.85 8.74
C LYS A 46 7.82 -13.95 8.66
N ARG A 47 6.56 -13.62 8.97
CA ARG A 47 5.41 -14.52 8.85
C ARG A 47 4.65 -14.22 7.57
N ILE A 48 4.27 -15.25 6.83
CA ILE A 48 3.40 -15.11 5.66
C ILE A 48 1.99 -14.79 6.16
N LYS A 49 1.48 -13.62 5.76
CA LYS A 49 0.12 -13.17 6.05
C LYS A 49 -0.84 -13.54 4.91
N ALA A 50 -0.36 -13.47 3.68
CA ALA A 50 -1.11 -13.88 2.49
C ALA A 50 -0.16 -14.43 1.43
N LEU A 51 -0.65 -15.39 0.65
CA LEU A 51 0.06 -15.97 -0.49
C LEU A 51 -0.96 -16.29 -1.59
N CYS A 52 -0.64 -15.90 -2.82
CA CYS A 52 -1.36 -16.32 -4.00
C CYS A 52 -0.43 -16.52 -5.19
N CYS A 53 -0.88 -17.30 -6.17
CA CYS A 53 -0.20 -17.47 -7.44
C CYS A 53 -1.09 -16.91 -8.54
N ILE A 54 -0.53 -16.05 -9.39
CA ILE A 54 -1.24 -15.45 -10.51
C ILE A 54 -0.44 -15.59 -11.79
N GLU A 55 -1.13 -15.57 -12.92
CA GLU A 55 -0.46 -15.47 -14.21
C GLU A 55 0.16 -14.08 -14.42
N GLN A 56 1.08 -13.98 -15.38
CA GLN A 56 1.70 -12.72 -15.76
C GLN A 56 0.68 -11.63 -16.15
N SER A 57 -0.43 -12.03 -16.79
CA SER A 57 -1.55 -11.14 -17.13
C SER A 57 -2.15 -10.49 -15.88
N GLY A 58 -2.34 -11.26 -14.80
CA GLY A 58 -2.81 -10.78 -13.51
C GLY A 58 -1.84 -9.79 -12.86
N LEU A 59 -0.53 -10.03 -12.99
CA LEU A 59 0.49 -9.12 -12.46
C LEU A 59 0.47 -7.77 -13.18
N ILE A 60 0.29 -7.77 -14.51
CA ILE A 60 0.13 -6.55 -15.31
C ILE A 60 -1.14 -5.80 -14.89
N ALA A 61 -2.25 -6.52 -14.68
CA ALA A 61 -3.50 -5.92 -14.21
C ALA A 61 -3.34 -5.26 -12.83
N LEU A 62 -2.65 -5.92 -11.90
CA LEU A 62 -2.34 -5.36 -10.57
C LEU A 62 -1.51 -4.08 -10.67
N ARG A 63 -0.45 -4.08 -11.49
CA ARG A 63 0.35 -2.88 -11.74
C ARG A 63 -0.52 -1.73 -12.25
N ASN A 64 -1.35 -1.99 -13.26
CA ASN A 64 -2.21 -0.96 -13.85
C ASN A 64 -3.23 -0.41 -12.83
N ALA A 65 -3.76 -1.25 -11.95
CA ALA A 65 -4.65 -0.83 -10.87
C ALA A 65 -3.95 0.07 -9.85
N ILE A 66 -2.70 -0.24 -9.50
CA ILE A 66 -1.88 0.60 -8.62
C ILE A 66 -1.57 1.95 -9.29
N ASP A 67 -1.15 1.94 -10.56
CA ASP A 67 -0.85 3.15 -11.33
C ASP A 67 -2.09 4.08 -11.39
N ARG A 68 -3.26 3.49 -11.62
CA ARG A 68 -4.55 4.19 -11.59
C ARG A 68 -4.89 4.75 -10.21
N PHE A 69 -4.75 3.95 -9.16
CA PHE A 69 -5.00 4.40 -7.79
C PHE A 69 -4.10 5.59 -7.43
N GLN A 70 -2.82 5.54 -7.79
CA GLN A 70 -1.88 6.63 -7.54
C GLN A 70 -2.21 7.90 -8.33
N SER A 71 -2.64 7.78 -9.59
CA SER A 71 -3.03 8.95 -10.39
C SER A 71 -4.30 9.60 -9.85
N GLU A 72 -5.31 8.81 -9.46
CA GLU A 72 -6.53 9.30 -8.83
C GLU A 72 -6.23 9.97 -7.47
N THR A 73 -5.39 9.36 -6.63
CA THR A 73 -5.04 9.90 -5.30
C THR A 73 -4.25 11.22 -5.39
N LYS A 74 -3.41 11.40 -6.41
CA LYS A 74 -2.71 12.68 -6.65
C LYS A 74 -3.69 13.81 -6.98
N ASN A 75 -4.79 13.51 -7.67
CA ASN A 75 -5.82 14.49 -7.99
C ASN A 75 -6.63 14.93 -6.75
N PHE A 76 -6.75 14.09 -5.72
CA PHE A 76 -7.42 14.45 -4.46
C PHE A 76 -6.62 15.45 -3.61
N ARG A 77 -5.29 15.43 -3.64
CA ARG A 77 -4.45 16.37 -2.86
C ARG A 77 -4.40 17.79 -3.45
N GLY A 78 -5.05 18.03 -4.59
CA GLY A 78 -5.20 19.35 -5.21
C GLY A 78 -6.46 20.11 -4.78
N VAL A 79 -7.28 19.54 -3.89
CA VAL A 79 -8.53 20.14 -3.42
C VAL A 79 -8.46 20.38 -1.92
N ASP A 80 -7.72 21.40 -1.50
CA ASP A 80 -7.86 21.97 -0.16
C ASP A 80 -7.80 23.50 -0.23
N HIS A 81 -8.75 24.13 0.50
CA HIS A 81 -8.88 25.56 0.83
C HIS A 81 -9.66 26.50 -0.11
N GLU A 82 -10.99 26.35 -0.14
CA GLU A 82 -11.87 27.51 0.08
C GLU A 82 -12.67 27.29 1.37
N ILE A 83 -12.04 27.62 2.50
CA ILE A 83 -12.80 27.93 3.72
C ILE A 83 -13.58 29.21 3.42
N SER A 84 -14.88 29.07 3.17
CA SER A 84 -15.82 30.18 3.15
C SER A 84 -15.78 30.85 4.52
N LYS A 85 -15.06 31.97 4.63
CA LYS A 85 -15.11 32.86 5.78
C LYS A 85 -16.47 33.58 5.76
N THR A 86 -17.50 32.96 6.31
CA THR A 86 -18.71 33.69 6.70
C THR A 86 -18.29 34.58 7.87
N ARG A 87 -18.04 35.87 7.60
CA ARG A 87 -17.93 36.91 8.62
C ARG A 87 -19.22 36.90 9.44
N VAL A 88 -19.13 36.52 10.71
CA VAL A 88 -20.18 36.83 11.68
C VAL A 88 -20.10 38.33 11.91
N ALA A 89 -21.14 39.07 11.53
CA ALA A 89 -21.25 40.48 11.84
C ALA A 89 -21.51 40.62 13.35
N ASP A 90 -20.74 41.47 14.02
CA ASP A 90 -20.97 41.85 15.41
C ASP A 90 -22.38 42.46 15.55
N SER A 91 -23.26 41.80 16.29
CA SER A 91 -24.52 42.40 16.72
C SER A 91 -24.24 43.42 17.83
N PRO A 92 -24.80 44.63 17.77
CA PRO A 92 -24.60 45.63 18.82
C PRO A 92 -25.35 45.23 20.09
N MET A 93 -24.69 45.40 21.23
CA MET A 93 -25.29 45.33 22.56
C MET A 93 -26.42 46.36 22.68
N ASN A 94 -27.61 45.89 23.09
CA ASN A 94 -28.65 46.71 23.70
C ASN A 94 -28.89 46.19 25.12
#